data_AF-A0A9D3WKP4-F1
#
_entry.id   AF-A0A9D3WKP4-F1
#
_cell.length_a   1.000
_cell.length_b   1.000
_cell.length_c   1.000
_cell.angle_alpha   90.00
_cell.angle_beta   90.00
_cell.angle_gamma   90.00
#
_symmetry.space_group_name_H-M   'P 1'
#
loop_
_entity.id
_entity.type
_entity.pdbx_description
1 polymer ?
#
loop_
_entity_poly.entity_id
_entity_poly.type
_entity_poly.pdbx_seq_one_letter_code
_entity_poly.pdbx_strand_id
1 'polypeptide(L)'
;MAMGFLGFALFLFLSLDLDQGSPSTASAASSSSTSQNVEITYGTVLKLMHEKTKFRLHSHDVPYGSGSGQQSVTGFPNVDDSNSYWIVRPEPDTSAKQGDTIPSGTIIRLQHMRTRKWLHSHLHASPISGNLEVSCFGGESESDTGDYWRLIIEGSGKTWKQDQKIRLQHVDTGGYLHSHDKKYARIAGGQQEVCGVREKHADNVWLAAEGVYLPITESK
;
A
#
# COMPACT_ATOMS: atom_id res chain seq x y z
N MET A 1 44.44 -69.82 -2.41
CA MET A 1 43.39 -68.92 -2.95
C MET A 1 42.06 -69.64 -2.84
N ALA A 2 41.20 -69.23 -1.91
CA ALA A 2 39.89 -69.85 -1.66
C ALA A 2 38.80 -68.86 -2.08
N MET A 3 37.87 -69.34 -2.92
CA MET A 3 36.73 -68.59 -3.45
C MET A 3 35.62 -68.54 -2.39
N GLY A 4 35.17 -67.33 -2.04
CA GLY A 4 34.07 -67.08 -1.10
C GLY A 4 32.72 -66.87 -1.79
N PHE A 5 31.70 -67.44 -1.16
CA PHE A 5 30.27 -67.51 -1.53
C PHE A 5 29.47 -66.20 -1.31
N LEU A 6 28.29 -66.12 -1.98
CA LEU A 6 27.00 -65.46 -1.65
C LEU A 6 27.01 -64.01 -1.09
N GLY A 7 26.16 -63.06 -1.50
CA GLY A 7 24.76 -63.13 -1.90
C GLY A 7 23.85 -62.38 -0.88
N PHE A 8 23.34 -61.21 -1.28
CA PHE A 8 22.17 -60.44 -0.78
C PHE A 8 22.14 -59.78 0.61
N ALA A 9 21.88 -58.46 0.62
CA ALA A 9 21.08 -57.72 1.64
C ALA A 9 20.61 -56.37 1.03
N LEU A 10 19.35 -56.28 0.55
CA LEU A 10 18.19 -55.65 1.20
C LEU A 10 18.32 -54.11 1.38
N PHE A 11 17.82 -53.36 0.38
CA PHE A 11 17.61 -51.92 0.50
C PHE A 11 16.25 -51.63 1.16
N LEU A 12 16.29 -50.97 2.33
CA LEU A 12 15.14 -50.41 3.02
C LEU A 12 14.64 -49.14 2.30
N PHE A 13 13.42 -49.18 1.76
CA PHE A 13 12.69 -47.98 1.36
C PHE A 13 12.02 -47.37 2.60
N LEU A 14 12.53 -46.21 3.05
CA LEU A 14 11.83 -45.34 4.00
C LEU A 14 10.85 -44.46 3.22
N SER A 15 9.55 -44.71 3.39
CA SER A 15 8.48 -43.79 2.98
C SER A 15 8.46 -42.61 3.96
N LEU A 16 8.84 -41.42 3.48
CA LEU A 16 8.61 -40.16 4.17
C LEU A 16 7.25 -39.61 3.71
N ASP A 17 6.24 -39.70 4.57
CA ASP A 17 5.00 -38.93 4.46
C ASP A 17 5.33 -37.45 4.72
N LEU A 18 5.40 -36.67 3.64
CA LEU A 18 5.37 -35.21 3.72
C LEU A 18 3.91 -34.77 3.64
N ASP A 19 3.38 -34.40 4.81
CA ASP A 19 2.09 -33.75 5.01
C ASP A 19 2.00 -32.50 4.10
N GLN A 20 1.15 -32.58 3.07
CA GLN A 20 0.91 -31.48 2.15
C GLN A 20 0.20 -30.35 2.89
N GLY A 21 0.99 -29.36 3.33
CA GLY A 21 0.48 -28.04 3.69
C GLY A 21 -0.39 -27.49 2.56
N SER A 22 -1.67 -27.28 2.85
CA SER A 22 -2.65 -26.78 1.91
C SER A 22 -2.22 -25.40 1.38
N PRO A 23 -2.19 -25.16 0.07
CA PRO A 23 -1.95 -23.82 -0.45
C PRO A 23 -3.20 -22.97 -0.23
N SER A 24 -3.11 -21.97 0.63
CA SER A 24 -4.08 -20.88 0.71
C SER A 24 -4.21 -20.23 -0.67
N THR A 25 -5.39 -20.32 -1.27
CA THR A 25 -5.68 -19.81 -2.61
C THR A 25 -5.76 -18.29 -2.59
N ALA A 26 -4.63 -17.62 -2.88
CA ALA A 26 -4.67 -16.23 -3.34
C ALA A 26 -5.23 -16.22 -4.77
N SER A 27 -6.42 -15.64 -4.96
CA SER A 27 -7.00 -15.48 -6.30
C SER A 27 -6.41 -14.23 -6.97
N ALA A 28 -5.65 -14.43 -8.05
CA ALA A 28 -5.39 -13.37 -9.01
C ALA A 28 -6.68 -13.13 -9.80
N ALA A 29 -7.24 -11.93 -9.72
CA ALA A 29 -8.45 -11.57 -10.45
C ALA A 29 -8.18 -11.67 -11.96
N SER A 30 -8.69 -12.72 -12.60
CA SER A 30 -8.76 -12.81 -14.06
C SER A 30 -9.92 -11.94 -14.55
N SER A 31 -9.67 -11.22 -15.64
CA SER A 31 -10.56 -10.26 -16.28
C SER A 31 -11.84 -10.93 -16.81
N SER A 32 -12.80 -11.18 -15.93
CA SER A 32 -14.18 -11.54 -16.30
C SER A 32 -15.16 -10.68 -15.51
N SER A 33 -16.02 -10.02 -16.28
CA SER A 33 -16.92 -8.94 -15.91
C SER A 33 -18.03 -9.38 -14.95
N THR A 34 -17.76 -9.36 -13.65
CA THR A 34 -18.77 -9.06 -12.63
C THR A 34 -18.13 -8.06 -11.69
N SER A 35 -18.63 -6.82 -11.66
CA SER A 35 -18.21 -5.78 -10.70
C SER A 35 -18.68 -6.18 -9.29
N GLN A 36 -18.10 -7.24 -8.74
CA GLN A 36 -18.13 -7.48 -7.31
C GLN A 36 -17.20 -6.42 -6.72
N ASN A 37 -17.79 -5.43 -6.06
CA ASN A 37 -17.04 -4.39 -5.35
C ASN A 37 -16.15 -5.04 -4.29
N VAL A 38 -14.89 -5.30 -4.63
CA VAL A 38 -13.94 -6.00 -3.78
C VAL A 38 -13.66 -5.14 -2.54
N GLU A 39 -13.85 -5.73 -1.36
CA GLU A 39 -13.55 -5.07 -0.08
C GLU A 39 -12.03 -4.92 0.09
N ILE A 40 -11.61 -3.75 0.56
CA ILE A 40 -10.24 -3.48 0.98
C ILE A 40 -10.13 -3.81 2.46
N THR A 41 -9.23 -4.74 2.77
CA THR A 41 -8.94 -5.20 4.13
C THR A 41 -7.52 -4.85 4.54
N TYR A 42 -7.23 -4.85 5.84
CA TYR A 42 -5.84 -4.69 6.29
C TYR A 42 -4.94 -5.79 5.71
N GLY A 43 -3.72 -5.42 5.33
CA GLY A 43 -2.78 -6.29 4.63
C GLY A 43 -2.95 -6.31 3.12
N THR A 44 -4.02 -5.72 2.57
CA THR A 44 -4.15 -5.51 1.12
C THR A 44 -2.98 -4.72 0.59
N VAL A 45 -2.42 -5.19 -0.52
CA VAL A 45 -1.42 -4.46 -1.31
C VAL A 45 -2.15 -3.82 -2.48
N LEU A 46 -2.05 -2.51 -2.64
CA LEU A 46 -2.78 -1.77 -3.66
C LEU A 46 -1.97 -0.61 -4.24
N LYS A 47 -2.45 -0.04 -5.33
CA LYS A 47 -2.04 1.28 -5.80
C LYS A 47 -3.15 2.29 -5.50
N LEU A 48 -2.76 3.49 -5.11
CA LEU A 48 -3.71 4.62 -5.00
C LEU A 48 -3.62 5.47 -6.25
N MET A 49 -4.68 5.48 -7.05
CA MET A 49 -4.77 6.28 -8.26
C MET A 49 -5.44 7.63 -7.94
N HIS A 50 -4.76 8.71 -8.28
CA HIS A 50 -5.33 10.05 -8.20
C HIS A 50 -6.46 10.19 -9.23
N GLU A 51 -7.66 10.61 -8.80
CA GLU A 51 -8.86 10.56 -9.64
C GLU A 51 -8.70 11.39 -10.91
N LYS A 52 -8.20 12.62 -10.78
CA LYS A 52 -8.21 13.58 -11.90
C LYS A 52 -7.13 13.31 -12.93
N THR A 53 -5.91 13.01 -12.48
CA THR A 53 -4.74 12.86 -13.37
C THR A 53 -4.46 11.41 -13.73
N LYS A 54 -5.03 10.44 -13.00
CA LYS A 54 -4.78 9.00 -13.13
C LYS A 54 -3.36 8.57 -12.75
N PHE A 55 -2.56 9.46 -12.16
CA PHE A 55 -1.23 9.11 -11.65
C PHE A 55 -1.37 8.25 -10.39
N ARG A 56 -0.44 7.34 -10.16
CA ARG A 56 -0.42 6.48 -8.97
C ARG A 56 0.48 7.08 -7.90
N LEU A 57 0.05 7.00 -6.64
CA LEU A 57 0.89 7.33 -5.50
C LEU A 57 2.15 6.45 -5.55
N HIS A 58 3.31 7.08 -5.49
CA HIS A 58 4.57 6.46 -5.81
C HIS A 58 5.65 6.96 -4.84
N SER A 59 6.63 6.10 -4.53
CA SER A 59 7.85 6.50 -3.81
C SER A 59 9.09 5.79 -4.38
N HIS A 60 10.26 6.35 -4.17
CA HIS A 60 11.54 5.76 -4.62
C HIS A 60 12.67 6.19 -3.69
N ASP A 61 13.85 5.59 -3.82
CA ASP A 61 15.00 5.90 -2.97
C ASP A 61 15.72 7.20 -3.39
N VAL A 62 14.96 8.29 -3.42
CA VAL A 62 15.46 9.65 -3.67
C VAL A 62 14.83 10.58 -2.64
N PRO A 63 15.64 11.25 -1.79
CA PRO A 63 15.14 12.23 -0.84
C PRO A 63 14.79 13.56 -1.51
N TYR A 64 13.96 14.36 -0.83
CA TYR A 64 13.80 15.76 -1.18
C TYR A 64 15.10 16.53 -0.92
N GLY A 65 15.42 17.50 -1.78
CA GLY A 65 16.51 18.45 -1.56
C GLY A 65 16.10 19.69 -0.74
N SER A 66 14.83 19.74 -0.33
CA SER A 66 14.20 20.84 0.41
C SER A 66 13.33 20.27 1.54
N GLY A 67 12.69 21.15 2.31
CA GLY A 67 11.75 20.73 3.35
C GLY A 67 12.44 19.86 4.40
N SER A 68 11.90 18.67 4.66
CA SER A 68 12.44 17.78 5.68
C SER A 68 13.70 17.01 5.25
N GLY A 69 13.99 16.95 3.95
CA GLY A 69 15.03 16.08 3.40
C GLY A 69 14.70 14.59 3.43
N GLN A 70 13.46 14.20 3.79
CA GLN A 70 13.02 12.81 3.81
C GLN A 70 12.80 12.23 2.39
N GLN A 71 12.53 10.93 2.30
CA GLN A 71 12.29 10.24 1.03
C GLN A 71 11.07 10.84 0.32
N SER A 72 11.21 11.11 -0.98
CA SER A 72 10.17 11.79 -1.75
C SER A 72 8.98 10.89 -2.09
N VAL A 73 7.80 11.50 -2.17
CA VAL A 73 6.55 10.88 -2.61
C VAL A 73 5.99 11.67 -3.78
N THR A 74 5.60 10.97 -4.84
CA THR A 74 5.21 11.57 -6.10
C THR A 74 3.98 10.88 -6.70
N GLY A 75 3.41 11.49 -7.73
CA GLY A 75 2.50 10.82 -8.65
C GLY A 75 3.29 10.24 -9.83
N PHE A 76 3.09 8.97 -10.15
CA PHE A 76 3.73 8.29 -11.28
C PHE A 76 2.73 7.95 -12.39
N PRO A 77 3.04 8.20 -13.68
CA PRO A 77 2.10 7.99 -14.77
C PRO A 77 1.98 6.53 -15.21
N ASN A 78 3.05 5.72 -15.06
CA ASN A 78 3.04 4.35 -15.57
C ASN A 78 2.18 3.47 -14.65
N VAL A 79 1.33 2.66 -15.29
CA VAL A 79 0.52 1.65 -14.62
C VAL A 79 1.42 0.52 -14.11
N ASP A 80 2.34 0.02 -14.92
CA ASP A 80 3.16 -1.13 -14.58
C ASP A 80 4.45 -0.71 -13.85
N ASP A 81 4.29 -0.29 -12.61
CA ASP A 81 5.38 0.09 -11.72
C ASP A 81 5.19 -0.51 -10.33
N SER A 82 6.26 -1.13 -9.82
CA SER A 82 6.25 -1.78 -8.49
C SER A 82 6.59 -0.84 -7.33
N ASN A 83 7.09 0.38 -7.61
CA ASN A 83 7.23 1.46 -6.62
C ASN A 83 5.89 2.15 -6.30
N SER A 84 4.82 1.76 -6.98
CA SER A 84 3.48 2.32 -6.76
C SER A 84 2.63 1.46 -5.83
N TYR A 85 3.19 0.36 -5.29
CA TYR A 85 2.48 -0.53 -4.36
C TYR A 85 2.65 -0.10 -2.90
N TRP A 86 1.52 -0.08 -2.19
CA TRP A 86 1.41 0.25 -0.78
C TRP A 86 0.65 -0.83 -0.03
N ILE A 87 1.09 -1.18 1.18
CA ILE A 87 0.36 -2.08 2.08
C ILE A 87 -0.48 -1.25 3.03
N VAL A 88 -1.77 -1.57 3.14
CA VAL A 88 -2.66 -0.98 4.14
C VAL A 88 -2.41 -1.64 5.50
N ARG A 89 -2.07 -0.83 6.51
CA ARG A 89 -1.76 -1.30 7.87
C ARG A 89 -2.65 -0.58 8.89
N PRO A 90 -3.02 -1.25 10.00
CA PRO A 90 -3.71 -0.58 11.09
C PRO A 90 -2.75 0.33 11.87
N GLU A 91 -3.34 1.20 12.69
CA GLU A 91 -2.64 1.86 13.80
C GLU A 91 -2.01 0.80 14.74
N PRO A 92 -0.80 1.02 15.27
CA PRO A 92 -0.20 0.15 16.28
C PRO A 92 -1.12 -0.07 17.48
N ASP A 93 -0.92 -1.18 18.19
CA ASP A 93 -1.61 -1.50 19.45
C ASP A 93 -3.15 -1.55 19.38
N THR A 94 -3.71 -1.68 18.17
CA THR A 94 -5.13 -1.97 17.96
C THR A 94 -5.39 -3.47 17.87
N SER A 95 -6.64 -3.89 18.05
CA SER A 95 -7.03 -5.30 17.90
C SER A 95 -7.14 -5.77 16.44
N ALA A 96 -7.05 -4.83 15.50
CA ALA A 96 -7.25 -5.05 14.07
C ALA A 96 -6.20 -5.99 13.47
N LYS A 97 -6.65 -6.87 12.58
CA LYS A 97 -5.85 -7.95 11.98
C LYS A 97 -5.91 -7.87 10.45
N GLN A 98 -4.97 -8.54 9.80
CA GLN A 98 -5.04 -8.73 8.35
C GLN A 98 -6.35 -9.44 7.98
N GLY A 99 -7.01 -8.98 6.91
CA GLY A 99 -8.32 -9.49 6.48
C GLY A 99 -9.51 -8.77 7.12
N ASP A 100 -9.34 -7.92 8.14
CA ASP A 100 -10.44 -7.12 8.68
C ASP A 100 -10.81 -5.99 7.71
N THR A 101 -12.11 -5.76 7.53
CA THR A 101 -12.64 -4.66 6.70
C THR A 101 -12.36 -3.30 7.33
N ILE A 102 -12.25 -2.25 6.52
CA ILE A 102 -11.90 -0.90 6.98
C ILE A 102 -13.09 0.05 6.83
N PRO A 103 -13.79 0.42 7.91
CA PRO A 103 -14.87 1.41 7.87
C PRO A 103 -14.39 2.82 7.52
N SER A 104 -15.28 3.63 6.94
CA SER A 104 -15.06 5.07 6.79
C SER A 104 -14.79 5.74 8.15
N GLY A 105 -13.85 6.68 8.19
CA GLY A 105 -13.43 7.38 9.40
C GLY A 105 -12.32 6.68 10.19
N THR A 106 -11.96 5.44 9.84
CA THR A 106 -10.87 4.69 10.46
C THR A 106 -9.50 5.32 10.17
N ILE A 107 -8.60 5.29 11.15
CA ILE A 107 -7.19 5.69 10.99
C ILE A 107 -6.41 4.49 10.45
N ILE A 108 -5.67 4.72 9.37
CA ILE A 108 -4.83 3.72 8.72
C ILE A 108 -3.41 4.27 8.55
N ARG A 109 -2.47 3.37 8.27
CA ARG A 109 -1.14 3.70 7.77
C ARG A 109 -0.93 3.03 6.41
N LEU A 110 -0.12 3.66 5.56
CA LEU A 110 0.26 3.11 4.26
C LEU A 110 1.77 2.90 4.22
N GLN A 111 2.21 1.66 4.05
CA GLN A 111 3.62 1.31 3.97
C GLN A 111 4.03 1.11 2.51
N HIS A 112 5.04 1.85 2.06
CA HIS A 112 5.59 1.66 0.73
C HIS A 112 6.30 0.30 0.62
N MET A 113 5.90 -0.51 -0.36
CA MET A 113 6.32 -1.92 -0.44
C MET A 113 7.82 -2.10 -0.62
N ARG A 114 8.45 -1.27 -1.47
CA ARG A 114 9.86 -1.43 -1.80
C ARG A 114 10.78 -0.93 -0.70
N THR A 115 10.50 0.25 -0.13
CA THR A 115 11.40 0.91 0.82
C THR A 115 11.03 0.67 2.29
N ARG A 116 9.88 0.04 2.55
CA ARG A 116 9.32 -0.23 3.90
C ARG A 116 9.04 1.01 4.75
N LYS A 117 9.11 2.20 4.14
CA LYS A 117 8.81 3.49 4.78
C LYS A 117 7.31 3.77 4.78
N TRP A 118 6.87 4.62 5.68
CA TRP A 118 5.47 5.00 5.85
C TRP A 118 5.15 6.26 5.06
N LEU A 119 3.95 6.33 4.49
CA LEU A 119 3.41 7.58 3.96
C LEU A 119 3.23 8.57 5.13
N HIS A 120 3.96 9.68 5.08
CA HIS A 120 4.13 10.59 6.19
C HIS A 120 3.80 12.02 5.80
N SER A 121 3.37 12.84 6.77
CA SER A 121 3.25 14.29 6.58
C SER A 121 3.50 15.05 7.87
N HIS A 122 3.82 16.34 7.73
CA HIS A 122 4.29 17.21 8.81
C HIS A 122 4.26 18.67 8.39
N LEU A 123 4.71 19.57 9.25
CA LEU A 123 4.71 21.03 9.02
C LEU A 123 5.94 21.52 8.22
N HIS A 124 6.30 20.81 7.15
CA HIS A 124 7.27 21.26 6.15
C HIS A 124 6.56 21.72 4.88
N ALA A 125 7.17 22.67 4.15
CA ALA A 125 6.65 23.15 2.87
C ALA A 125 6.95 22.14 1.75
N SER A 126 5.95 21.82 0.92
CA SER A 126 6.12 20.91 -0.21
C SER A 126 6.99 21.54 -1.32
N PRO A 127 7.75 20.73 -2.10
CA PRO A 127 8.84 21.24 -2.93
C PRO A 127 8.45 22.17 -4.08
N ILE A 128 7.23 22.07 -4.62
CA ILE A 128 6.79 22.87 -5.78
C ILE A 128 5.73 23.88 -5.38
N SER A 129 4.70 23.47 -4.65
CA SER A 129 3.56 24.34 -4.31
C SER A 129 3.66 25.03 -2.96
N GLY A 130 4.59 24.61 -2.08
CA GLY A 130 4.70 25.16 -0.73
C GLY A 130 3.52 24.78 0.19
N ASN A 131 2.76 23.75 -0.17
CA ASN A 131 1.71 23.15 0.67
C ASN A 131 2.34 22.32 1.79
N LEU A 132 1.58 21.44 2.46
CA LEU A 132 2.17 20.50 3.42
C LEU A 132 2.97 19.43 2.67
N GLU A 133 4.22 19.22 3.06
CA GLU A 133 5.06 18.16 2.50
C GLU A 133 4.47 16.78 2.83
N VAL A 134 4.45 15.90 1.83
CA VAL A 134 4.17 14.47 2.00
C VAL A 134 5.42 13.71 1.59
N SER A 135 5.86 12.80 2.44
CA SER A 135 7.14 12.09 2.35
C SER A 135 6.99 10.61 2.70
N CYS A 136 8.07 9.86 2.54
CA CYS A 136 8.23 8.53 3.10
C CYS A 136 9.19 8.59 4.29
N PHE A 137 8.72 8.18 5.48
CA PHE A 137 9.48 8.27 6.73
C PHE A 137 9.68 6.90 7.41
N GLY A 138 10.69 6.82 8.27
CA GLY A 138 10.92 5.68 9.15
C GLY A 138 11.24 4.35 8.45
N GLY A 139 10.65 3.27 8.95
CA GLY A 139 10.88 1.89 8.53
C GLY A 139 9.98 0.90 9.28
N GLU A 140 10.23 -0.41 9.17
CA GLU A 140 9.34 -1.43 9.77
C GLU A 140 9.17 -1.28 11.29
N SER A 141 10.21 -0.84 12.00
CA SER A 141 10.22 -0.62 13.45
C SER A 141 10.19 0.86 13.86
N GLU A 142 10.00 1.77 12.90
CA GLU A 142 10.03 3.22 13.13
C GLU A 142 8.81 3.85 12.46
N SER A 143 7.84 4.24 13.27
CA SER A 143 6.59 4.86 12.86
C SER A 143 6.07 5.74 13.99
N ASP A 144 5.40 6.84 13.66
CA ASP A 144 4.79 7.75 14.62
C ASP A 144 3.42 8.24 14.13
N THR A 145 2.81 9.21 14.83
CA THR A 145 1.51 9.77 14.47
C THR A 145 1.50 10.54 13.15
N GLY A 146 2.66 10.98 12.66
CA GLY A 146 2.80 11.60 11.34
C GLY A 146 2.58 10.62 10.18
N ASP A 147 2.47 9.32 10.48
CA ASP A 147 2.10 8.28 9.51
C ASP A 147 0.59 8.02 9.46
N TYR A 148 -0.21 8.71 10.28
CA TYR A 148 -1.62 8.39 10.49
C TYR A 148 -2.51 9.14 9.51
N TRP A 149 -3.30 8.38 8.74
CA TRP A 149 -4.24 8.91 7.75
C TRP A 149 -5.64 8.43 8.06
N ARG A 150 -6.56 9.36 8.27
CA ARG A 150 -7.99 9.06 8.37
C ARG A 150 -8.55 8.79 6.98
N LEU A 151 -9.06 7.58 6.78
CA LEU A 151 -9.80 7.21 5.59
C LEU A 151 -11.17 7.90 5.59
N ILE A 152 -11.49 8.61 4.51
CA ILE A 152 -12.81 9.20 4.30
C ILE A 152 -13.36 8.67 2.99
N ILE A 153 -14.44 7.92 3.08
CA ILE A 153 -15.17 7.44 1.92
C ILE A 153 -16.11 8.54 1.41
N GLU A 154 -16.01 8.88 0.13
CA GLU A 154 -16.93 9.82 -0.50
C GLU A 154 -18.21 9.08 -0.95
N GLY A 155 -19.38 9.64 -0.61
CA GLY A 155 -20.69 9.01 -0.84
C GLY A 155 -21.21 8.20 0.36
N SER A 156 -22.02 7.18 0.09
CA SER A 156 -22.78 6.43 1.12
C SER A 156 -22.13 5.10 1.55
N GLY A 157 -20.91 4.82 1.09
CA GLY A 157 -20.23 3.57 1.43
C GLY A 157 -19.80 3.53 2.90
N LYS A 158 -19.95 2.35 3.53
CA LYS A 158 -19.63 2.15 4.94
C LYS A 158 -18.21 1.59 5.13
N THR A 159 -17.80 0.68 4.28
CA THR A 159 -16.48 0.01 4.26
C THR A 159 -15.76 0.32 2.96
N TRP A 160 -14.43 0.33 3.00
CA TRP A 160 -13.59 0.69 1.87
C TRP A 160 -13.60 -0.38 0.80
N LYS A 161 -13.94 0.02 -0.44
CA LYS A 161 -13.97 -0.86 -1.60
C LYS A 161 -13.03 -0.39 -2.71
N GLN A 162 -12.62 -1.32 -3.55
CA GLN A 162 -11.97 -1.02 -4.83
C GLN A 162 -12.84 -0.07 -5.66
N ASP A 163 -12.21 0.82 -6.44
CA ASP A 163 -12.86 1.80 -7.33
C ASP A 163 -13.80 2.80 -6.62
N GLN A 164 -13.79 2.81 -5.29
CA GLN A 164 -14.49 3.81 -4.51
C GLN A 164 -13.66 5.09 -4.41
N LYS A 165 -14.34 6.23 -4.57
CA LYS A 165 -13.75 7.53 -4.31
C LYS A 165 -13.51 7.70 -2.82
N ILE A 166 -12.26 7.95 -2.46
CA ILE A 166 -11.85 8.18 -1.08
C ILE A 166 -10.98 9.44 -0.98
N ARG A 167 -10.80 9.89 0.24
CA ARG A 167 -9.76 10.84 0.65
C ARG A 167 -8.99 10.26 1.81
N LEU A 168 -7.74 10.65 1.93
CA LEU A 168 -6.91 10.37 3.09
C LEU A 168 -6.58 11.71 3.74
N GLN A 169 -7.04 11.91 4.97
CA GLN A 169 -6.74 13.12 5.74
C GLN A 169 -5.68 12.80 6.78
N HIS A 170 -4.53 13.47 6.68
CA HIS A 170 -3.49 13.36 7.68
C HIS A 170 -4.00 13.82 9.04
N VAL A 171 -3.82 12.99 10.07
CA VAL A 171 -4.42 13.22 11.39
C VAL A 171 -3.82 14.45 12.07
N ASP A 172 -2.50 14.60 12.07
CA ASP A 172 -1.84 15.66 12.86
C ASP A 172 -1.96 17.04 12.22
N THR A 173 -1.95 17.14 10.88
CA THR A 173 -1.97 18.44 10.17
C THR A 173 -3.34 18.81 9.60
N GLY A 174 -4.28 17.86 9.54
CA GLY A 174 -5.58 17.99 8.90
C GLY A 174 -5.52 18.06 7.36
N GLY A 175 -4.34 17.90 6.75
CA GLY A 175 -4.15 17.97 5.30
C GLY A 175 -4.66 16.73 4.57
N TYR A 176 -5.47 16.93 3.53
CA TYR A 176 -5.85 15.86 2.61
C TYR A 176 -4.70 15.54 1.65
N LEU A 177 -4.38 14.26 1.48
CA LEU A 177 -3.44 13.78 0.48
C LEU A 177 -3.88 14.26 -0.90
N HIS A 178 -3.02 15.02 -1.56
CA HIS A 178 -3.34 15.80 -2.73
C HIS A 178 -2.27 15.61 -3.81
N SER A 179 -2.68 15.62 -5.08
CA SER A 179 -1.76 15.73 -6.20
C SER A 179 -2.38 16.59 -7.29
N HIS A 180 -1.61 17.02 -8.27
CA HIS A 180 -2.03 17.98 -9.29
C HIS A 180 -1.02 18.01 -10.42
N ASP A 181 -1.32 18.74 -11.50
CA ASP A 181 -0.45 18.84 -12.67
C ASP A 181 0.74 19.79 -12.49
N LYS A 182 1.38 19.75 -11.32
CA LYS A 182 2.70 20.34 -11.07
C LYS A 182 3.72 19.21 -11.05
N LYS A 183 4.68 19.25 -11.97
CA LYS A 183 5.63 18.15 -12.20
C LYS A 183 7.07 18.56 -11.91
N TYR A 184 7.87 17.61 -11.47
CA TYR A 184 9.31 17.79 -11.38
C TYR A 184 9.93 17.86 -12.78
N ALA A 185 10.98 18.68 -12.93
CA ALA A 185 11.61 18.93 -14.23
C ALA A 185 12.95 18.19 -14.43
N ARG A 186 13.66 17.84 -13.34
CA ARG A 186 14.99 17.23 -13.41
C ARG A 186 14.94 15.82 -12.81
N ILE A 187 15.32 15.69 -11.54
CA ILE A 187 15.18 14.45 -10.78
C ILE A 187 13.68 14.15 -10.64
N ALA A 188 13.29 12.88 -10.82
CA ALA A 188 11.90 12.45 -10.92
C ALA A 188 11.11 13.18 -12.03
N GLY A 189 11.78 13.58 -13.12
CA GLY A 189 11.20 14.32 -14.24
C GLY A 189 9.88 13.74 -14.75
N GLY A 190 8.86 14.58 -14.87
CA GLY A 190 7.52 14.20 -15.34
C GLY A 190 6.60 13.60 -14.27
N GLN A 191 7.11 13.27 -13.09
CA GLN A 191 6.31 12.86 -11.94
C GLN A 191 5.61 14.07 -11.31
N GLN A 192 4.41 13.88 -10.78
CA GLN A 192 3.63 14.94 -10.13
C GLN A 192 4.05 15.11 -8.67
N GLU A 193 4.03 16.34 -8.16
CA GLU A 193 4.11 16.60 -6.72
C GLU A 193 2.90 15.99 -6.01
N VAL A 194 3.16 15.35 -4.88
CA VAL A 194 2.16 14.96 -3.89
C VAL A 194 2.38 15.80 -2.64
N CYS A 195 1.30 16.35 -2.09
CA CYS A 195 1.34 17.25 -0.95
C CYS A 195 0.06 17.11 -0.10
N GLY A 196 -0.02 17.82 1.03
CA GLY A 196 -1.22 17.92 1.85
C GLY A 196 -1.88 19.28 1.69
N VAL A 197 -3.20 19.31 1.45
CA VAL A 197 -4.02 20.53 1.35
C VAL A 197 -5.17 20.45 2.35
N ARG A 198 -5.41 21.49 3.15
CA ARG A 198 -6.39 21.46 4.26
C ARG A 198 -7.85 21.49 3.82
N GLU A 199 -8.10 21.87 2.57
CA GLU A 199 -9.45 21.97 2.02
C GLU A 199 -9.79 20.74 1.16
N LYS A 200 -11.06 20.32 1.18
CA LYS A 200 -11.54 19.33 0.22
C LYS A 200 -11.56 19.96 -1.18
N HIS A 201 -10.98 19.25 -2.13
CA HIS A 201 -10.84 19.66 -3.52
C HIS A 201 -11.13 18.49 -4.48
N ALA A 202 -11.20 18.74 -5.78
CA ALA A 202 -11.27 17.65 -6.76
C ALA A 202 -9.94 16.88 -6.88
N ASP A 203 -8.83 17.55 -6.55
CA ASP A 203 -7.44 17.07 -6.69
C ASP A 203 -6.90 16.33 -5.44
N ASN A 204 -7.78 16.02 -4.48
CA ASN A 204 -7.48 15.16 -3.34
C ASN A 204 -8.49 14.02 -3.22
N VAL A 205 -8.99 13.53 -4.36
CA VAL A 205 -9.78 12.30 -4.48
C VAL A 205 -8.90 11.20 -5.06
N TRP A 206 -8.94 10.03 -4.43
CA TRP A 206 -8.16 8.86 -4.80
C TRP A 206 -9.06 7.63 -4.93
N LEU A 207 -8.59 6.63 -5.66
CA LEU A 207 -9.23 5.34 -5.80
C LEU A 207 -8.20 4.23 -5.54
N ALA A 208 -8.60 3.18 -4.83
CA ALA A 208 -7.81 1.96 -4.77
C ALA A 208 -7.90 1.24 -6.12
N ALA A 209 -6.75 0.94 -6.72
CA ALA A 209 -6.64 0.30 -8.02
C ALA A 209 -5.55 -0.78 -7.99
N GLU A 210 -5.65 -1.73 -8.93
CA GLU A 210 -4.59 -2.71 -9.24
C GLU A 210 -4.05 -3.44 -8.00
N GLY A 211 -4.94 -3.83 -7.08
CA GLY A 211 -4.56 -4.45 -5.81
C GLY A 211 -4.57 -5.98 -5.82
N VAL A 212 -3.86 -6.55 -4.85
CA VAL A 212 -3.97 -7.94 -4.41
C VAL A 212 -4.77 -7.93 -3.10
N TYR A 213 -6.01 -8.41 -3.17
CA TYR A 213 -6.98 -8.32 -2.08
C TYR A 213 -6.97 -9.61 -1.25
N LEU A 214 -6.82 -9.47 0.06
CA LEU A 214 -6.87 -10.62 0.98
C LEU A 214 -8.32 -11.05 1.23
N PRO A 215 -8.57 -12.35 1.46
CA PRO A 215 -9.90 -12.82 1.89
C PRO A 215 -10.36 -12.11 3.15
N ILE A 216 -11.67 -11.88 3.26
CA ILE A 216 -12.29 -11.28 4.45
C ILE A 216 -12.31 -12.34 5.56
N THR A 217 -11.79 -12.00 6.73
CA THR A 217 -11.92 -12.84 7.92
C THR A 217 -13.27 -12.55 8.57
N GLU A 218 -14.29 -13.37 8.32
CA GLU A 218 -15.54 -13.29 9.09
C GLU A 218 -15.32 -13.94 10.46
N SER A 219 -15.41 -13.16 11.55
CA SER A 219 -15.52 -13.75 12.88
C SER A 219 -16.92 -14.35 13.05
N LYS A 220 -17.02 -15.67 13.16
CA LYS A 220 -18.22 -16.35 13.63
C LYS A 220 -18.55 -15.96 15.07
#